data_AF-D4CQU6-F1
#
_entry.id   AF-D4CQU6-F1
#
_cell.length_a   1.000
_cell.length_b   1.000
_cell.length_c   1.000
_cell.angle_alpha   90.00
_cell.angle_beta   90.00
_cell.angle_gamma   90.00
#
_symmetry.space_group_name_H-M   'P 1'
#
loop_
_entity.id
_entity.type
_entity.pdbx_description
1 polymer ?
#
loop_
_entity_poly.entity_id
_entity_poly.type
_entity_poly.pdbx_seq_one_letter_code
_entity_poly.pdbx_strand_id
1 'polypeptide(L)'
;MERKPYSAGAVKFSFWFTEFRKTVQLLSEGKTYADIKKRNEEKNIYSAATKARARQIYSTVTARIKSLDESFYPIFMSSDLSAQKLFALTASLLHDTLFFDFVYELVREKMILGSDVVS
;
A
#
# COMPACT_ATOMS: atom_id res chain seq x y z
N MET A 1 5.30 14.99 7.64
CA MET A 1 5.64 13.76 6.90
C MET A 1 7.09 13.87 6.47
N GLU A 2 7.92 12.89 6.78
CA GLU A 2 9.29 12.85 6.29
C GLU A 2 9.29 12.45 4.80
N ARG A 3 9.84 13.31 3.93
CA ARG A 3 9.83 13.14 2.47
C ARG A 3 10.97 12.21 2.06
N LYS A 4 10.68 11.17 1.28
CA LYS A 4 11.73 10.33 0.66
C LYS A 4 12.21 10.99 -0.64
N PRO A 5 13.47 10.80 -1.04
CA PRO A 5 13.94 11.26 -2.34
C PRO A 5 13.13 10.61 -3.48
N TYR A 6 12.99 11.34 -4.59
CA TYR A 6 12.27 10.83 -5.77
C TYR A 6 12.90 9.54 -6.30
N SER A 7 12.04 8.62 -6.72
CA SER A 7 12.46 7.36 -7.34
C SER A 7 11.54 7.02 -8.50
N ALA A 8 12.13 6.70 -9.66
CA ALA A 8 11.41 6.15 -10.80
C ALA A 8 10.83 4.74 -10.56
N GLY A 9 10.97 4.19 -9.35
CA GLY A 9 10.36 2.92 -8.95
C GLY A 9 8.83 2.96 -8.90
N ALA A 10 8.24 4.13 -8.65
CA ALA A 10 6.79 4.36 -8.50
C ALA A 10 5.96 3.76 -9.64
N VAL A 11 6.45 3.92 -10.88
CA VAL A 11 5.79 3.49 -12.12
C VAL A 11 5.60 1.96 -12.21
N LYS A 12 6.23 1.19 -11.33
CA LYS A 12 6.24 -0.29 -11.34
C LYS A 12 5.30 -0.92 -10.31
N PHE A 13 4.66 -0.14 -9.44
CA PHE A 13 3.91 -0.68 -8.31
C PHE A 13 2.40 -0.56 -8.51
N SER A 14 1.71 -1.69 -8.38
CA SER A 14 0.24 -1.73 -8.41
C SER A 14 -0.34 -1.32 -7.06
N PHE A 15 -1.67 -1.15 -7.02
CA PHE A 15 -2.36 -0.80 -5.77
C PHE A 15 -2.30 -1.92 -4.71
N TRP A 16 -2.36 -3.20 -5.13
CA TRP A 16 -2.21 -4.39 -4.26
C TRP A 16 -3.07 -4.39 -2.99
N PHE A 17 -4.31 -3.92 -3.13
CA PHE A 17 -5.23 -3.83 -2.00
C PHE A 17 -5.51 -5.19 -1.35
N THR A 18 -5.69 -6.24 -2.15
CA THR A 18 -5.95 -7.59 -1.65
C THR A 18 -4.81 -8.11 -0.79
N GLU A 19 -3.57 -7.87 -1.19
CA GLU A 19 -2.36 -8.29 -0.51
C GLU A 19 -2.09 -7.42 0.72
N PHE A 20 -2.36 -6.12 0.64
CA PHE A 20 -2.36 -5.20 1.77
C PHE A 20 -3.35 -5.66 2.85
N ARG A 21 -4.62 -5.84 2.48
CA ARG A 21 -5.68 -6.32 3.39
C ARG A 21 -5.31 -7.64 4.05
N LYS A 22 -4.82 -8.61 3.27
CA LYS A 22 -4.40 -9.92 3.79
C LYS A 22 -3.24 -9.82 4.77
N THR A 23 -2.31 -8.90 4.51
CA THR A 23 -1.15 -8.69 5.39
C THR A 23 -1.57 -8.01 6.69
N VAL A 24 -2.41 -6.97 6.64
CA VAL A 24 -2.96 -6.31 7.84
C VAL A 24 -3.79 -7.29 8.67
N GLN A 25 -4.60 -8.14 8.04
CA GLN A 25 -5.34 -9.19 8.74
C GLN A 25 -4.39 -10.12 9.53
N LEU A 26 -3.35 -10.65 8.89
CA LEU A 26 -2.39 -11.53 9.56
C LEU A 26 -1.63 -10.82 10.69
N LEU A 27 -1.30 -9.54 10.52
CA LEU A 27 -0.69 -8.72 11.58
C LEU A 27 -1.66 -8.53 12.76
N SER A 28 -2.95 -8.28 12.48
CA SER A 28 -3.99 -8.16 13.51
C SER A 28 -4.25 -9.47 14.27
N GLU A 29 -3.96 -10.61 13.65
CA GLU A 29 -3.97 -11.94 14.27
C GLU A 29 -2.67 -12.25 15.06
N GLY A 30 -1.76 -11.30 15.19
CA GLY A 30 -0.51 -11.43 15.94
C GLY A 30 0.64 -12.11 15.19
N LYS A 31 0.54 -12.28 13.86
CA LYS A 31 1.67 -12.80 13.07
C LYS A 31 2.72 -11.73 12.87
N THR A 32 4.00 -12.12 12.88
CA THR A 32 5.09 -11.20 12.58
C THR A 32 5.27 -11.02 11.07
N TYR A 33 5.93 -9.94 10.66
CA TYR A 33 6.34 -9.76 9.26
C TYR A 33 7.16 -10.95 8.74
N ALA A 34 8.01 -11.55 9.57
CA ALA A 34 8.83 -12.70 9.21
C ALA A 34 7.97 -13.94 8.93
N ASP A 35 6.96 -14.19 9.76
CA ASP A 35 5.99 -15.29 9.54
C ASP A 35 5.24 -15.12 8.21
N ILE A 36 4.78 -13.89 7.93
CA ILE A 36 4.06 -13.58 6.70
C ILE A 36 4.97 -13.74 5.48
N LYS A 37 6.24 -13.32 5.57
CA LYS A 37 7.24 -13.51 4.51
C LYS A 37 7.41 -14.98 4.18
N LYS A 38 7.69 -15.79 5.20
CA LYS A 38 7.88 -17.23 5.06
C LYS A 38 6.63 -17.89 4.46
N ARG A 39 5.45 -17.56 4.98
CA ARG A 39 4.17 -18.07 4.48
C ARG A 39 3.93 -17.69 3.02
N ASN A 40 4.33 -16.49 2.59
CA ASN A 40 4.22 -16.07 1.20
C ASN A 40 5.20 -16.81 0.28
N GLU A 41 6.42 -17.09 0.74
CA GLU A 41 7.40 -17.86 -0.04
C GLU A 41 7.01 -19.34 -0.19
N GLU A 42 6.37 -19.92 0.83
CA GLU A 42 5.94 -21.32 0.84
C GLU A 42 4.59 -21.55 0.13
N LYS A 43 3.59 -20.70 0.42
CA LYS A 43 2.20 -20.91 0.01
C LYS A 43 1.69 -19.91 -1.03
N ASN A 44 2.54 -18.97 -1.46
CA ASN A 44 2.18 -17.90 -2.41
C ASN A 44 0.85 -17.22 -2.03
N ILE A 45 0.75 -16.73 -0.80
CA ILE A 45 -0.52 -16.16 -0.28
C ILE A 45 -1.00 -14.93 -1.04
N TYR A 46 -0.13 -14.33 -1.86
CA TYR A 46 -0.44 -13.23 -2.78
C TYR A 46 -0.76 -13.67 -4.21
N SER A 47 -0.81 -14.99 -4.48
CA SER A 47 -1.15 -15.56 -5.78
C SER A 47 -0.35 -14.95 -6.94
N ALA A 48 0.93 -14.63 -6.70
CA ALA A 48 1.79 -14.02 -7.69
C ALA A 48 2.25 -15.03 -8.75
N ALA A 49 2.42 -14.58 -10.00
CA ALA A 49 2.84 -15.44 -11.12
C ALA A 49 4.25 -16.05 -10.96
N THR A 50 5.13 -15.40 -10.21
CA THR A 50 6.50 -15.88 -9.97
C THR A 50 6.93 -15.60 -8.53
N LYS A 51 7.92 -16.36 -8.03
CA LYS A 51 8.52 -16.12 -6.70
C LYS A 51 9.13 -14.72 -6.57
N ALA A 52 9.77 -14.24 -7.64
CA ALA A 52 10.33 -12.89 -7.69
C ALA A 52 9.23 -11.83 -7.54
N ARG A 53 8.11 -11.99 -8.24
CA ARG A 53 6.95 -11.10 -8.11
C ARG A 53 6.33 -11.19 -6.72
N ALA A 54 6.20 -12.38 -6.14
CA ALA A 54 5.69 -12.58 -4.78
C ALA A 54 6.53 -11.81 -3.74
N ARG A 55 7.87 -11.85 -3.87
CA ARG A 55 8.80 -11.10 -3.01
C ARG A 55 8.68 -9.59 -3.20
N GLN A 56 8.52 -9.12 -4.44
CA GLN A 56 8.32 -7.70 -4.73
C GLN A 56 7.02 -7.17 -4.11
N ILE A 57 5.93 -7.92 -4.26
CA ILE A 57 4.63 -7.59 -3.65
C ILE A 57 4.80 -7.51 -2.13
N TYR A 58 5.36 -8.56 -1.51
CA TYR A 58 5.63 -8.58 -0.06
C TYR A 58 6.41 -7.36 0.40
N SER A 59 7.56 -7.08 -0.25
CA SER A 59 8.44 -5.98 0.14
C SER A 59 7.73 -4.63 0.05
N THR A 60 6.92 -4.42 -0.99
CA THR A 60 6.26 -3.12 -1.20
C THR A 60 5.06 -2.97 -0.26
N VAL A 61 4.22 -4.01 -0.15
CA VAL A 61 3.05 -3.99 0.73
C VAL A 61 3.45 -3.78 2.19
N THR A 62 4.47 -4.50 2.67
CA THR A 62 4.94 -4.32 4.05
C THR A 62 5.57 -2.97 4.28
N ALA A 63 6.30 -2.41 3.31
CA ALA A 63 6.86 -1.07 3.42
C ALA A 63 5.78 0.04 3.40
N ARG A 64 4.65 -0.18 2.72
CA ARG A 64 3.46 0.69 2.81
C ARG A 64 2.81 0.56 4.18
N ILE A 65 2.56 -0.64 4.67
CA ILE A 65 1.94 -0.85 6.00
C ILE A 65 2.79 -0.21 7.10
N LYS A 66 4.12 -0.37 7.06
CA LYS A 66 5.06 0.23 8.01
C LYS A 66 5.16 1.75 7.94
N SER A 67 4.57 2.40 6.93
CA SER A 67 4.48 3.87 6.87
C SER A 67 3.34 4.41 7.74
N LEU A 68 2.47 3.54 8.24
CA LEU A 68 1.41 3.83 9.20
C LEU A 68 1.77 3.19 10.55
N ASP A 69 1.29 3.80 11.64
CA ASP A 69 1.44 3.26 12.99
C ASP A 69 0.55 2.03 13.22
N GLU A 70 1.04 1.01 13.94
CA GLU A 70 0.30 -0.25 14.17
C GLU A 70 -1.09 -0.05 14.80
N SER A 71 -1.35 1.10 15.44
CA SER A 71 -2.68 1.49 15.95
C SER A 71 -3.77 1.53 14.87
N PHE A 72 -3.43 1.56 13.57
CA PHE A 72 -4.43 1.56 12.50
C PHE A 72 -5.06 0.17 12.28
N TYR A 73 -4.43 -0.93 12.73
CA TYR A 73 -4.92 -2.28 12.44
C TYR A 73 -6.35 -2.53 12.95
N PRO A 74 -6.71 -2.22 14.20
CA PRO A 74 -8.07 -2.44 14.69
C PRO A 74 -9.10 -1.63 13.90
N ILE A 75 -8.77 -0.37 13.59
CA ILE A 75 -9.63 0.54 12.82
C ILE A 75 -9.86 -0.03 11.42
N PHE A 76 -8.79 -0.49 10.76
CA PHE A 76 -8.87 -1.10 9.44
C PHE A 76 -9.76 -2.35 9.43
N MET A 77 -9.64 -3.20 10.44
CA MET A 77 -10.41 -4.45 10.53
C MET A 77 -11.89 -4.23 10.81
N SER A 78 -12.27 -3.15 11.51
CA SER A 78 -13.66 -2.77 11.75
C SER A 78 -14.26 -1.88 10.65
N SER A 79 -13.45 -1.41 9.71
CA SER A 79 -13.87 -0.49 8.65
C SER A 79 -14.53 -1.20 7.47
N ASP A 80 -15.39 -0.47 6.75
CA ASP A 80 -15.93 -0.92 5.47
C ASP A 80 -14.86 -0.99 4.36
N LEU A 81 -15.24 -1.54 3.21
CA LEU A 81 -14.34 -1.72 2.07
C LEU A 81 -13.77 -0.40 1.53
N SER A 82 -14.57 0.66 1.55
CA SER A 82 -14.18 1.97 1.03
C SER A 82 -13.11 2.60 1.93
N ALA A 83 -13.34 2.60 3.24
CA ALA A 83 -12.38 3.06 4.23
C ALA A 83 -11.08 2.23 4.22
N GLN A 84 -11.16 0.89 4.09
CA GLN A 84 -9.97 0.05 3.93
C GLN A 84 -9.15 0.44 2.70
N LYS A 85 -9.80 0.73 1.56
CA LYS A 85 -9.10 1.21 0.37
C LYS A 85 -8.44 2.58 0.59
N LEU A 86 -9.08 3.47 1.35
CA LEU A 86 -8.49 4.76 1.72
C LEU A 86 -7.22 4.59 2.58
N PHE A 87 -7.20 3.64 3.53
CA PHE A 87 -5.97 3.32 4.26
C PHE A 87 -4.85 2.82 3.34
N ALA A 88 -5.17 1.90 2.42
CA ALA A 88 -4.19 1.38 1.48
C ALA A 88 -3.66 2.48 0.53
N LEU A 89 -4.53 3.41 0.10
CA LEU A 89 -4.15 4.57 -0.70
C LEU A 89 -3.25 5.51 0.09
N THR A 90 -3.64 5.85 1.32
CA THR A 90 -2.86 6.70 2.23
C THR A 90 -1.47 6.12 2.46
N ALA A 91 -1.37 4.82 2.77
CA ALA A 91 -0.09 4.12 2.92
C ALA A 91 0.75 4.15 1.63
N SER A 92 0.11 4.10 0.46
CA SER A 92 0.80 4.19 -0.83
C SER A 92 1.37 5.60 -1.07
N LEU A 93 0.60 6.64 -0.75
CA LEU A 93 1.03 8.04 -0.82
C LEU A 93 2.16 8.33 0.18
N LEU A 94 2.05 7.82 1.41
CA LEU A 94 3.09 7.98 2.42
C LEU A 94 4.40 7.28 2.03
N HIS A 95 4.29 6.14 1.35
CA HIS A 95 5.45 5.36 0.93
C HIS A 95 6.20 6.00 -0.26
N ASP A 96 5.50 6.68 -1.16
CA ASP A 96 6.00 7.14 -2.46
C ASP A 96 5.79 8.65 -2.64
N THR A 97 6.87 9.42 -2.48
CA THR A 97 6.85 10.88 -2.55
C THR A 97 6.47 11.41 -3.93
N LEU A 98 6.86 10.72 -5.01
CA LEU A 98 6.48 11.14 -6.36
C LEU A 98 4.98 10.95 -6.57
N PHE A 99 4.42 9.82 -6.12
CA PHE A 99 2.98 9.60 -6.21
C PHE A 99 2.19 10.58 -5.33
N PHE A 100 2.70 10.90 -4.14
CA PHE A 100 2.12 11.96 -3.30
C PHE A 100 2.10 13.31 -4.02
N ASP A 101 3.23 13.76 -4.58
CA ASP A 101 3.30 15.07 -5.25
C ASP A 101 2.39 15.10 -6.48
N PHE A 102 2.34 14.02 -7.26
CA PHE A 102 1.40 13.90 -8.37
C PHE A 102 -0.07 14.10 -7.92
N VAL A 103 -0.49 13.43 -6.85
CA VAL A 103 -1.87 13.56 -6.34
C VAL A 103 -2.10 14.95 -5.72
N TYR A 104 -1.13 15.45 -4.96
CA TYR A 104 -1.28 16.68 -4.19
C TYR A 104 -1.21 17.93 -5.06
N GLU A 105 -0.36 17.94 -6.09
CA GLU A 105 -0.15 19.10 -6.96
C GLU A 105 -1.09 19.04 -8.16
N LEU A 106 -1.08 17.94 -8.93
CA LEU A 106 -1.84 17.88 -10.19
C LEU A 106 -3.30 17.47 -9.97
N VAL A 107 -3.56 16.34 -9.32
CA VAL A 107 -4.94 15.82 -9.18
C VAL A 107 -5.79 16.77 -8.34
N ARG A 108 -5.24 17.27 -7.23
CA ARG A 108 -5.93 18.25 -6.38
C ARG A 108 -6.27 19.54 -7.14
N GLU A 109 -5.34 20.08 -7.92
CA GLU A 109 -5.58 21.28 -8.72
C GLU A 109 -6.74 21.06 -9.70
N LYS A 110 -6.74 19.95 -10.44
CA LYS A 110 -7.83 19.61 -11.38
C LYS A 110 -9.18 19.49 -10.68
N MET A 111 -9.22 18.86 -9.50
CA MET A 111 -10.46 18.77 -8.71
C MET A 111 -10.98 20.14 -8.27
N ILE A 112 -10.10 21.08 -7.89
CA ILE A 112 -10.49 22.45 -7.52
C ILE A 112 -11.07 23.20 -8.73
N LEU A 113 -10.47 23.01 -9.91
CA LEU A 113 -10.93 23.61 -11.16
C LEU A 113 -12.19 22.93 -11.74
N GLY A 114 -12.67 21.84 -11.13
CA GLY A 114 -13.81 21.07 -11.64
C GLY A 114 -13.52 20.32 -12.94
N SER A 115 -12.24 20.08 -13.26
CA SER A 115 -11.84 19.34 -14.45
C SER A 115 -11.85 17.84 -14.18
N ASP A 116 -12.47 17.09 -15.08
CA ASP A 116 -12.54 15.63 -15.09
C ASP A 116 -11.39 14.97 -15.87
N VAL A 117 -10.46 15.79 -16.41
CA VAL A 117 -9.32 15.33 -17.20
C VAL A 117 -8.01 15.63 -16.48
N VAL A 118 -7.21 14.58 -16.26
CA VAL A 118 -5.83 14.67 -15.81
C VAL A 118 -4.93 14.43 -17.02
N SER A 119 -4.65 15.51 -17.76
CA SER A 119 -3.77 15.54 -18.94
C SER A 119 -2.63 16.53 -18.75
#